data_AF-A0AA43S4U8-F1
#
_entry.id   AF-A0AA43S4U8-F1
#
_cell.length_a   1.000
_cell.length_b   1.000
_cell.length_c   1.000
_cell.angle_alpha   90.00
_cell.angle_beta   90.00
_cell.angle_gamma   90.00
#
_symmetry.space_group_name_H-M   'P 1'
#
loop_
_entity.id
_entity.type
_entity.pdbx_description
1 polymer ?
#
loop_
_entity_poly.entity_id
_entity_poly.type
_entity_poly.pdbx_seq_one_letter_code
_entity_poly.pdbx_strand_id
1 'polypeptide(L)'
;MNNEKPTCLANVKTIFLHPLLFLLIIALAACSNSAEDKISSEPLEPARATIVAAQASGSIYLYGEAHGVAEILDKEVELWSQYYHNEGMRHLFVELSYFTAEYLNVWMQSDNDDILDEIYEDWKGSPSYNPDTKNFYKQIKSECPETIFHGTDVGHQYDSTGSRFLAYLEVNGLSGSEKHILTKGAIQQGRFFYQNEDNEYRENKMTENFIREFDKLGNESIMGIYGSAHTVLDGIAYGTDSLPCMANQLQERYGENIFSENLAD
;
A
#
# COMPACT_ATOMS: atom_id res chain seq x y z
N MET A 1 -34.91 54.84 3.75
CA MET A 1 -33.67 54.56 4.49
C MET A 1 -33.18 53.21 4.01
N ASN A 2 -32.30 53.26 3.02
CA ASN A 2 -31.59 52.12 2.45
C ASN A 2 -30.54 51.66 3.47
N ASN A 3 -30.45 50.36 3.75
CA ASN A 3 -29.30 49.77 4.43
C ASN A 3 -29.06 48.38 3.82
N GLU A 4 -28.41 48.38 2.68
CA GLU A 4 -27.73 47.20 2.15
C GLU A 4 -26.50 46.91 3.03
N LYS A 5 -26.37 45.66 3.49
CA LYS A 5 -25.13 45.15 4.09
C LYS A 5 -24.21 44.66 2.96
N PRO A 6 -22.92 45.01 2.94
CA PRO A 6 -22.01 44.58 1.89
C PRO A 6 -21.59 43.12 2.09
N THR A 7 -21.64 42.37 0.99
CA THR A 7 -21.06 41.04 0.81
C THR A 7 -19.54 41.14 0.73
N CYS A 8 -18.85 40.36 1.57
CA CYS A 8 -17.40 40.20 1.52
C CYS A 8 -17.05 39.20 0.41
N LEU A 9 -16.49 39.69 -0.70
CA LEU A 9 -15.93 38.86 -1.76
C LEU A 9 -14.49 38.47 -1.36
N ALA A 10 -14.26 37.19 -1.14
CA ALA A 10 -12.94 36.63 -0.95
C ALA A 10 -12.12 36.74 -2.25
N ASN A 11 -10.92 37.29 -2.15
CA ASN A 11 -9.95 37.43 -3.23
C ASN A 11 -9.53 36.05 -3.77
N VAL A 12 -9.90 35.74 -5.01
CA VAL A 12 -9.31 34.65 -5.80
C VAL A 12 -7.94 35.13 -6.29
N LYS A 13 -6.86 34.60 -5.70
CA LYS A 13 -5.51 34.77 -6.25
C LYS A 13 -5.38 33.93 -7.52
N THR A 14 -5.30 34.61 -8.66
CA THR A 14 -5.01 34.03 -9.97
C THR A 14 -3.56 33.58 -10.01
N ILE A 15 -3.31 32.28 -10.14
CA ILE A 15 -1.98 31.71 -10.36
C ILE A 15 -1.70 31.79 -11.87
N PHE A 16 -0.67 32.55 -12.25
CA PHE A 16 -0.20 32.65 -13.64
C PHE A 16 0.54 31.37 -14.04
N LEU A 17 -0.10 30.55 -14.88
CA LEU A 17 0.51 29.41 -15.55
C LEU A 17 1.51 29.92 -16.61
N HIS A 18 2.81 29.75 -16.40
CA HIS A 18 3.82 30.00 -17.43
C HIS A 18 3.95 28.76 -18.33
N PRO A 19 3.78 28.86 -19.67
CA PRO A 19 4.02 27.72 -20.54
C PRO A 19 5.52 27.59 -20.78
N LEU A 20 6.11 26.50 -20.28
CA LEU A 20 7.50 26.13 -20.59
C LEU A 20 7.55 25.59 -22.03
N LEU A 21 8.12 26.39 -22.92
CA LEU A 21 8.34 26.09 -24.34
C LEU A 21 9.41 24.99 -24.49
N PHE A 22 9.01 23.75 -24.72
CA PHE A 22 9.93 22.67 -25.10
C PHE A 22 10.22 22.74 -26.61
N LEU A 23 11.44 23.12 -26.99
CA LEU A 23 11.94 23.02 -28.36
C LEU A 23 12.22 21.56 -28.72
N LEU A 24 11.47 21.03 -29.69
CA LEU A 24 11.71 19.74 -30.33
C LEU A 24 12.83 19.91 -31.39
N ILE A 25 14.01 19.35 -31.15
CA ILE A 25 15.07 19.28 -32.18
C ILE A 25 14.98 17.91 -32.86
N ILE A 26 14.50 17.91 -34.10
CA ILE A 26 14.52 16.77 -35.00
C ILE A 26 15.90 16.73 -35.66
N ALA A 27 16.68 15.69 -35.40
CA ALA A 27 17.88 15.36 -36.17
C ALA A 27 17.59 14.14 -37.05
N LEU A 28 17.30 14.40 -38.32
CA LEU A 28 17.33 13.40 -39.39
C LEU A 28 18.79 13.16 -39.77
N ALA A 29 19.27 11.93 -39.59
CA ALA A 29 20.46 11.43 -40.27
C ALA A 29 20.11 10.12 -40.96
N ALA A 30 19.75 10.23 -42.23
CA ALA A 30 19.76 9.13 -43.17
C ALA A 30 21.17 9.01 -43.75
N CYS A 31 21.76 7.82 -43.72
CA CYS A 31 22.73 7.36 -44.72
C CYS A 31 22.66 5.84 -44.85
N SER A 32 22.54 5.46 -46.11
CA SER A 32 22.45 4.13 -46.72
C SER A 32 23.68 3.25 -46.50
N ASN A 33 23.50 1.93 -46.46
CA ASN A 33 23.93 1.07 -47.57
C ASN A 33 23.45 -0.37 -47.44
N SER A 34 23.18 -0.92 -48.61
CA SER A 34 22.63 -2.21 -48.98
C SER A 34 23.59 -3.39 -48.80
N ALA A 35 23.07 -4.49 -48.29
CA ALA A 35 23.46 -5.84 -48.71
C ALA A 35 22.26 -6.77 -48.48
N GLU A 36 21.74 -7.33 -49.58
CA GLU A 36 20.73 -8.38 -49.58
C GLU A 36 21.30 -9.64 -48.93
N ASP A 37 20.61 -10.20 -47.95
CA ASP A 37 20.71 -11.62 -47.65
C ASP A 37 19.34 -12.20 -47.30
N LYS A 38 19.15 -13.45 -47.73
CA LYS A 38 17.86 -14.12 -47.95
C LYS A 38 16.95 -14.19 -46.72
N ILE A 39 15.72 -13.73 -46.88
CA ILE A 39 14.62 -13.92 -45.92
C ILE A 39 14.00 -15.30 -46.11
N SER A 40 14.16 -16.18 -45.11
CA SER A 40 13.18 -17.22 -44.80
C SER A 40 12.19 -16.62 -43.80
N SER A 41 10.94 -16.44 -44.21
CA SER A 41 9.87 -15.85 -43.42
C SER A 41 9.27 -16.89 -42.46
N GLU A 42 9.73 -16.89 -41.21
CA GLU A 42 8.91 -17.32 -40.07
C GLU A 42 8.56 -16.08 -39.23
N PRO A 43 7.31 -15.93 -38.75
CA PRO A 43 6.95 -14.80 -37.90
C PRO A 43 7.73 -14.87 -36.58
N LEU A 44 8.61 -13.90 -36.34
CA LEU A 44 9.13 -13.64 -35.00
C LEU A 44 7.98 -13.09 -34.15
N GLU A 45 7.39 -13.96 -33.34
CA GLU A 45 6.63 -13.57 -32.15
C GLU A 45 7.50 -12.61 -31.30
N PRO A 46 7.01 -11.44 -30.91
CA PRO A 46 7.78 -10.54 -30.06
C PRO A 46 8.03 -11.25 -28.73
N ALA A 47 9.30 -11.51 -28.42
CA ALA A 47 9.72 -11.98 -27.12
C ALA A 47 9.12 -11.06 -26.06
N ARG A 48 8.14 -11.59 -25.31
CA ARG A 48 7.59 -10.95 -24.14
C ARG A 48 8.75 -10.81 -23.16
N ALA A 49 9.35 -9.62 -23.11
CA ALA A 49 10.28 -9.27 -22.07
C ALA A 49 9.51 -9.33 -20.75
N THR A 50 9.62 -10.47 -20.07
CA THR A 50 9.25 -10.58 -18.67
C THR A 50 10.18 -9.65 -17.93
N ILE A 51 9.71 -8.43 -17.64
CA ILE A 51 10.37 -7.60 -16.64
C ILE A 51 10.14 -8.35 -15.33
N VAL A 52 11.11 -9.21 -14.97
CA VAL A 52 11.24 -9.66 -13.60
C VAL A 52 11.54 -8.39 -12.83
N ALA A 53 10.58 -7.90 -12.04
CA ALA A 53 10.81 -6.80 -11.14
C ALA A 53 12.08 -7.14 -10.33
N ALA A 54 13.05 -6.23 -10.34
CA ALA A 54 14.26 -6.42 -9.56
C ALA A 54 13.85 -6.53 -8.08
N GLN A 55 14.37 -7.54 -7.40
CA GLN A 55 14.09 -7.76 -5.99
C GLN A 55 14.61 -6.57 -5.17
N ALA A 56 13.80 -6.07 -4.25
CA ALA A 56 14.23 -5.03 -3.32
C ALA A 56 15.37 -5.51 -2.40
N SER A 57 16.22 -4.57 -2.00
CA SER A 57 17.45 -4.81 -1.22
C SER A 57 17.41 -4.25 0.19
N GLY A 58 16.34 -3.52 0.56
CA GLY A 58 16.12 -3.06 1.92
C GLY A 58 15.82 -4.20 2.89
N SER A 59 15.86 -3.90 4.18
CA SER A 59 15.51 -4.85 5.22
C SER A 59 14.01 -4.83 5.53
N ILE A 60 13.46 -6.00 5.84
CA ILE A 60 12.07 -6.21 6.26
C ILE A 60 12.08 -6.55 7.76
N TYR A 61 11.48 -5.70 8.59
CA TYR A 61 11.30 -5.96 10.01
C TYR A 61 9.82 -6.26 10.29
N LEU A 62 9.48 -7.53 10.50
CA LEU A 62 8.11 -7.96 10.83
C LEU A 62 7.91 -8.02 12.35
N TYR A 63 6.79 -7.48 12.81
CA TYR A 63 6.34 -7.58 14.19
C TYR A 63 5.00 -8.31 14.23
N GLY A 64 5.01 -9.47 14.88
CA GLY A 64 3.85 -10.30 15.14
C GLY A 64 3.05 -9.78 16.31
N GLU A 65 1.74 -9.67 16.19
CA GLU A 65 0.88 -9.07 17.23
C GLU A 65 -0.33 -9.93 17.60
N ALA A 66 -0.90 -9.65 18.77
CA ALA A 66 -2.21 -10.14 19.18
C ALA A 66 -3.24 -9.00 19.10
N HIS A 67 -4.26 -9.20 18.25
CA HIS A 67 -5.09 -8.09 17.77
C HIS A 67 -5.74 -7.26 18.88
N GLY A 68 -5.52 -5.95 18.80
CA GLY A 68 -6.22 -4.97 19.63
C GLY A 68 -5.78 -4.98 21.10
N VAL A 69 -4.56 -5.42 21.41
CA VAL A 69 -3.98 -5.34 22.76
C VAL A 69 -3.25 -4.01 22.94
N ALA A 70 -3.71 -3.18 23.88
CA ALA A 70 -3.19 -1.82 24.09
C ALA A 70 -1.66 -1.77 24.31
N GLU A 71 -1.12 -2.66 25.15
CA GLU A 71 0.33 -2.71 25.45
C GLU A 71 1.16 -3.08 24.21
N ILE A 72 0.61 -3.90 23.30
CA ILE A 72 1.26 -4.24 22.04
C ILE A 72 1.20 -3.05 21.07
N LEU A 73 0.06 -2.40 20.95
CA LEU A 73 -0.10 -1.18 20.12
C LEU A 73 0.86 -0.07 20.57
N ASP A 74 1.01 0.15 21.87
CA ASP A 74 1.99 1.10 22.42
C ASP A 74 3.42 0.72 22.01
N LYS A 75 3.75 -0.57 22.02
CA LYS A 75 5.07 -1.08 21.62
C LYS A 75 5.31 -0.92 20.12
N GLU A 76 4.31 -1.18 19.29
CA GLU A 76 4.38 -0.99 17.84
C GLU A 76 4.64 0.49 17.49
N VAL A 77 3.99 1.43 18.16
CA VAL A 77 4.26 2.87 18.00
C VAL A 77 5.68 3.20 18.44
N GLU A 78 6.14 2.68 19.58
CA GLU A 78 7.50 2.89 20.06
C GLU A 78 8.54 2.46 19.02
N LEU A 79 8.38 1.25 18.48
CA LEU A 79 9.27 0.68 17.46
C LEU A 79 9.23 1.50 16.17
N TRP A 80 8.03 1.82 15.68
CA TRP A 80 7.88 2.64 14.48
C TRP A 80 8.53 4.02 14.65
N SER A 81 8.32 4.66 15.79
CA SER A 81 8.93 5.96 16.13
C SER A 81 10.45 5.88 16.12
N GLN A 82 11.04 4.81 16.67
CA GLN A 82 12.48 4.60 16.64
C GLN A 82 13.02 4.50 15.21
N TYR A 83 12.43 3.64 14.37
CA TYR A 83 12.84 3.49 12.97
C TYR A 83 12.65 4.78 12.17
N TYR A 84 11.52 5.46 12.36
CA TYR A 84 11.18 6.71 11.68
C TYR A 84 12.18 7.84 11.99
N HIS A 85 12.52 8.03 13.27
CA HIS A 85 13.37 9.14 13.72
C HIS A 85 14.87 8.86 13.62
N ASN A 86 15.29 7.61 13.83
CA ASN A 86 16.72 7.27 13.91
C ASN A 86 17.26 6.68 12.61
N GLU A 87 16.42 6.00 11.82
CA GLU A 87 16.84 5.28 10.62
C GLU A 87 16.23 5.85 9.32
N GLY A 88 15.31 6.80 9.44
CA GLY A 88 14.71 7.49 8.31
C GLY A 88 13.66 6.66 7.57
N MET A 89 13.17 5.56 8.15
CA MET A 89 12.13 4.75 7.52
C MET A 89 10.82 5.53 7.35
N ARG A 90 10.12 5.28 6.25
CA ARG A 90 8.84 5.94 5.93
C ARG A 90 7.72 4.97 5.55
N HIS A 91 8.04 3.72 5.24
CA HIS A 91 7.09 2.73 4.76
C HIS A 91 6.69 1.76 5.87
N LEU A 92 5.44 1.87 6.32
CA LEU A 92 4.85 1.00 7.34
C LEU A 92 3.83 0.07 6.70
N PHE A 93 4.16 -1.21 6.67
CA PHE A 93 3.31 -2.28 6.17
C PHE A 93 2.37 -2.75 7.28
N VAL A 94 1.10 -2.92 6.97
CA VAL A 94 0.06 -3.27 7.95
C VAL A 94 -0.86 -4.36 7.39
N GLU A 95 -1.37 -5.22 8.26
CA GLU A 95 -2.42 -6.21 7.96
C GLU A 95 -3.78 -5.55 7.71
N LEU A 96 -3.83 -4.67 6.72
CA LEU A 96 -5.04 -4.05 6.19
C LEU A 96 -5.09 -4.27 4.69
N SER A 97 -6.27 -4.08 4.10
CA SER A 97 -6.38 -4.09 2.65
C SER A 97 -5.69 -2.89 2.01
N TYR A 98 -5.30 -3.05 0.74
CA TYR A 98 -4.72 -1.98 -0.08
C TYR A 98 -5.54 -0.69 -0.05
N PHE A 99 -6.86 -0.79 -0.24
CA PHE A 99 -7.72 0.38 -0.29
C PHE A 99 -7.86 1.07 1.07
N THR A 100 -7.80 0.32 2.18
CA THR A 100 -7.86 0.89 3.52
C THR A 100 -6.60 1.67 3.83
N ALA A 101 -5.42 1.09 3.57
CA ALA A 101 -4.14 1.77 3.79
C ALA A 101 -3.96 3.00 2.89
N GLU A 102 -4.35 2.93 1.62
CA GLU A 102 -4.30 4.09 0.74
C GLU A 102 -5.27 5.21 1.17
N TYR A 103 -6.42 4.87 1.75
CA TYR A 103 -7.34 5.89 2.26
C TYR A 103 -6.85 6.48 3.58
N LEU A 104 -6.16 5.70 4.43
CA LEU A 104 -5.38 6.22 5.56
C LEU A 104 -4.28 7.18 5.09
N ASN A 105 -3.60 6.92 3.97
CA ASN A 105 -2.62 7.85 3.41
C ASN A 105 -3.26 9.18 2.98
N VAL A 106 -4.51 9.17 2.50
CA VAL A 106 -5.27 10.41 2.26
C VAL A 106 -5.60 11.12 3.58
N TRP A 107 -6.01 10.38 4.60
CA TRP A 107 -6.26 10.94 5.93
C TRP A 107 -5.01 11.55 6.57
N MET A 108 -3.83 10.94 6.41
CA MET A 108 -2.56 11.48 6.91
C MET A 108 -2.32 12.93 6.42
N GLN A 109 -2.77 13.24 5.21
CA GLN A 109 -2.66 14.58 4.59
C GLN A 109 -3.86 15.51 4.87
N SER A 110 -4.90 15.00 5.53
CA SER A 110 -6.14 15.74 5.82
C SER A 110 -6.01 16.55 7.13
N ASP A 111 -6.74 17.66 7.22
CA ASP A 111 -6.74 18.57 8.38
C ASP A 111 -7.66 18.14 9.53
N ASN A 112 -8.40 17.05 9.34
CA ASN A 112 -9.34 16.47 10.29
C ASN A 112 -9.30 14.93 10.27
N ASP A 113 -10.14 14.32 11.10
CA ASP A 113 -10.20 12.86 11.31
C ASP A 113 -11.40 12.18 10.62
N ASP A 114 -12.17 12.87 9.77
CA ASP A 114 -13.41 12.33 9.19
C ASP A 114 -13.18 11.00 8.44
N ILE A 115 -12.09 10.91 7.67
CA ILE A 115 -11.71 9.67 6.94
C ILE A 115 -11.36 8.54 7.92
N LEU A 116 -10.59 8.83 8.97
CA LEU A 116 -10.26 7.83 9.98
C LEU A 116 -11.52 7.37 10.73
N ASP A 117 -12.44 8.30 11.04
CA ASP A 117 -13.69 8.00 11.70
C ASP A 117 -14.57 7.07 10.86
N GLU A 118 -14.67 7.30 9.55
CA GLU A 118 -15.39 6.42 8.62
C GLU A 118 -14.73 5.02 8.50
N ILE A 119 -13.40 4.96 8.40
CA ILE A 119 -12.66 3.69 8.36
C ILE A 119 -12.86 2.92 9.66
N TYR A 120 -12.76 3.61 10.79
CA TYR A 120 -12.93 3.03 12.12
C TYR A 120 -14.32 2.42 12.27
N GLU A 121 -15.38 3.12 11.88
CA GLU A 121 -16.74 2.56 11.94
C GLU A 121 -16.92 1.31 11.06
N ASP A 122 -16.22 1.23 9.92
CA ASP A 122 -16.22 0.04 9.06
C ASP A 122 -15.45 -1.15 9.65
N TRP A 123 -14.63 -0.95 10.68
CA TRP A 123 -14.00 -2.06 11.41
C TRP A 123 -14.95 -2.76 12.38
N LYS A 124 -16.16 -2.22 12.61
CA LYS A 124 -17.11 -2.77 13.56
C LYS A 124 -17.37 -4.26 13.32
N GLY A 125 -17.17 -5.06 14.36
CA GLY A 125 -17.28 -6.52 14.32
C GLY A 125 -15.95 -7.23 14.08
N SER A 126 -14.85 -6.50 13.90
CA SER A 126 -13.48 -7.01 13.91
C SER A 126 -12.73 -6.58 15.18
N PRO A 127 -11.63 -7.25 15.54
CA PRO A 127 -10.75 -6.82 16.63
C PRO A 127 -10.23 -5.38 16.49
N SER A 128 -10.10 -4.87 15.26
CA SER A 128 -9.65 -3.51 14.98
C SER A 128 -10.66 -2.42 15.39
N TYR A 129 -11.92 -2.76 15.70
CA TYR A 129 -12.88 -1.81 16.28
C TYR A 129 -12.63 -1.60 17.77
N ASN A 130 -11.43 -1.13 18.08
CA ASN A 130 -10.93 -0.82 19.40
C ASN A 130 -10.47 0.66 19.44
N PRO A 131 -10.89 1.46 20.44
CA PRO A 131 -10.36 2.80 20.65
C PRO A 131 -8.83 2.90 20.65
N ASP A 132 -8.12 1.89 21.17
CA ASP A 132 -6.66 1.85 21.19
C ASP A 132 -6.08 1.74 19.78
N THR A 133 -6.70 0.93 18.89
CA THR A 133 -6.31 0.87 17.47
C THR A 133 -6.54 2.21 16.78
N LYS A 134 -7.61 2.94 17.11
CA LYS A 134 -7.83 4.28 16.58
C LYS A 134 -6.77 5.27 17.08
N ASN A 135 -6.40 5.17 18.37
CA ASN A 135 -5.36 5.99 18.97
C ASN A 135 -3.98 5.71 18.36
N PHE A 136 -3.65 4.45 18.07
CA PHE A 136 -2.44 4.04 17.35
C PHE A 136 -2.25 4.84 16.06
N TYR A 137 -3.25 4.88 15.18
CA TYR A 137 -3.16 5.65 13.93
C TYR A 137 -2.99 7.15 14.20
N LYS A 138 -3.75 7.71 15.15
CA LYS A 138 -3.65 9.13 15.52
C LYS A 138 -2.27 9.50 16.05
N GLN A 139 -1.66 8.62 16.84
CA GLN A 139 -0.33 8.81 17.37
C GLN A 139 0.72 8.79 16.24
N ILE A 140 0.63 7.83 15.31
CA ILE A 140 1.48 7.82 14.12
C ILE A 140 1.34 9.11 13.32
N LYS A 141 0.12 9.61 13.08
CA LYS A 141 -0.09 10.89 12.38
C LYS A 141 0.57 12.06 13.10
N SER A 142 0.48 12.10 14.43
CA SER A 142 1.01 13.20 15.24
C SER A 142 2.54 13.18 15.35
N GLU A 143 3.14 11.99 15.50
CA GLU A 143 4.56 11.83 15.82
C GLU A 143 5.40 11.52 14.58
N CYS A 144 4.84 10.76 13.63
CA CYS A 144 5.48 10.29 12.41
C CYS A 144 4.67 10.69 11.14
N PRO A 145 4.45 11.99 10.88
CA PRO A 145 3.51 12.46 9.85
C PRO A 145 3.88 12.13 8.40
N GLU A 146 5.14 11.76 8.13
CA GLU A 146 5.59 11.33 6.79
C GLU A 146 5.43 9.81 6.57
N THR A 147 4.77 9.09 7.49
CA THR A 147 4.48 7.66 7.35
C THR A 147 3.60 7.40 6.13
N ILE A 148 4.00 6.40 5.34
CA ILE A 148 3.27 5.86 4.20
C ILE A 148 2.83 4.45 4.56
N PHE A 149 1.52 4.24 4.68
CA PHE A 149 0.94 2.93 4.96
C PHE A 149 0.87 2.08 3.69
N HIS A 150 1.25 0.80 3.81
CA HIS A 150 1.07 -0.22 2.78
C HIS A 150 0.19 -1.34 3.31
N GLY A 151 -1.03 -1.44 2.77
CA GLY A 151 -1.98 -2.51 3.12
C GLY A 151 -1.86 -3.67 2.15
N THR A 152 -1.57 -4.86 2.65
CA THR A 152 -1.31 -6.05 1.83
C THR A 152 -2.37 -7.14 1.96
N ASP A 153 -3.24 -7.11 2.97
CA ASP A 153 -4.21 -8.17 3.22
C ASP A 153 -5.46 -8.10 2.32
N VAL A 154 -6.29 -9.15 2.36
CA VAL A 154 -7.65 -9.15 1.83
C VAL A 154 -8.61 -8.54 2.87
N GLY A 155 -9.34 -7.48 2.51
CA GLY A 155 -10.17 -6.75 3.48
C GLY A 155 -11.66 -7.10 3.42
N HIS A 156 -12.33 -7.16 4.57
CA HIS A 156 -13.80 -7.28 4.65
C HIS A 156 -14.52 -6.00 4.23
N GLN A 157 -13.86 -4.84 4.27
CA GLN A 157 -14.49 -3.55 3.97
C GLN A 157 -14.57 -3.27 2.47
N TYR A 158 -14.66 -4.30 1.63
CA TYR A 158 -14.60 -4.18 0.16
C TYR A 158 -15.80 -3.43 -0.44
N ASP A 159 -16.96 -3.43 0.23
CA ASP A 159 -18.18 -2.76 -0.22
C ASP A 159 -18.46 -1.44 0.54
N SER A 160 -17.72 -1.17 1.61
CA SER A 160 -17.75 0.08 2.38
C SER A 160 -16.52 0.95 2.09
N THR A 161 -15.44 0.85 2.88
CA THR A 161 -14.19 1.62 2.69
C THR A 161 -13.64 1.47 1.27
N GLY A 162 -13.66 0.26 0.70
CA GLY A 162 -13.22 0.00 -0.67
C GLY A 162 -14.04 0.78 -1.70
N SER A 163 -15.38 0.80 -1.56
CA SER A 163 -16.26 1.59 -2.42
C SER A 163 -16.00 3.10 -2.27
N ARG A 164 -15.82 3.58 -1.03
CA ARG A 164 -15.54 5.01 -0.76
C ARG A 164 -14.21 5.44 -1.37
N PHE A 165 -13.15 4.65 -1.18
CA PHE A 165 -11.85 4.97 -1.77
C PHE A 165 -11.87 4.89 -3.30
N LEU A 166 -12.58 3.91 -3.88
CA LEU A 166 -12.74 3.83 -5.33
C LEU A 166 -13.45 5.09 -5.88
N ALA A 167 -14.54 5.52 -5.25
CA ALA A 167 -15.24 6.74 -5.61
C ALA A 167 -14.34 7.97 -5.46
N TYR A 168 -13.55 8.05 -4.38
CA TYR A 168 -12.55 9.10 -4.20
C TYR A 168 -11.57 9.18 -5.38
N LEU A 169 -11.04 8.05 -5.85
CA LEU A 169 -10.14 8.02 -7.01
C LEU A 169 -10.84 8.52 -8.28
N GLU A 170 -12.09 8.13 -8.51
CA GLU A 170 -12.85 8.52 -9.70
C GLU A 170 -13.15 10.03 -9.73
N VAL A 171 -13.62 10.61 -8.61
CA VAL A 171 -13.92 12.06 -8.55
C VAL A 171 -12.67 12.93 -8.62
N ASN A 172 -11.50 12.39 -8.25
CA ASN A 172 -10.21 13.07 -8.38
C ASN A 172 -9.50 12.80 -9.73
N GLY A 173 -10.19 12.20 -10.71
CA GLY A 173 -9.64 11.99 -12.05
C GLY A 173 -8.55 10.92 -12.13
N LEU A 174 -8.48 10.01 -11.15
CA LEU A 174 -7.51 8.92 -11.08
C LEU A 174 -8.06 7.60 -11.65
N SER A 175 -9.17 7.64 -12.38
CA SER A 175 -9.70 6.46 -13.09
C SER A 175 -8.66 5.89 -14.05
N GLY A 176 -8.44 4.58 -13.96
CA GLY A 176 -7.45 3.88 -14.80
C GLY A 176 -6.00 4.02 -14.34
N SER A 177 -5.72 4.80 -13.30
CA SER A 177 -4.41 4.81 -12.64
C SER A 177 -4.09 3.45 -12.00
N GLU A 178 -2.82 3.22 -11.68
CA GLU A 178 -2.40 2.02 -10.94
C GLU A 178 -3.16 1.87 -9.63
N LYS A 179 -3.27 2.94 -8.82
CA LYS A 179 -4.05 2.93 -7.57
C LYS A 179 -5.48 2.46 -7.79
N HIS A 180 -6.14 2.98 -8.82
CA HIS A 180 -7.51 2.60 -9.15
C HIS A 180 -7.64 1.13 -9.59
N ILE A 181 -6.66 0.61 -10.35
CA ILE A 181 -6.63 -0.81 -10.74
C ILE A 181 -6.40 -1.71 -9.52
N LEU A 182 -5.44 -1.37 -8.66
CA LEU A 182 -5.12 -2.11 -7.45
C LEU A 182 -6.27 -2.09 -6.45
N THR A 183 -6.96 -0.95 -6.28
CA THR A 183 -8.19 -0.85 -5.48
C THR A 183 -9.26 -1.81 -5.98
N LYS A 184 -9.51 -1.85 -7.31
CA LYS A 184 -10.48 -2.81 -7.87
C LYS A 184 -10.06 -4.26 -7.64
N GLY A 185 -8.77 -4.57 -7.76
CA GLY A 185 -8.21 -5.89 -7.48
C GLY A 185 -8.39 -6.30 -6.01
N ALA A 186 -8.01 -5.44 -5.06
CA ALA A 186 -8.15 -5.69 -3.63
C ALA A 186 -9.61 -5.88 -3.20
N ILE A 187 -10.52 -5.10 -3.79
CA ILE A 187 -11.97 -5.28 -3.60
C ILE A 187 -12.43 -6.66 -4.10
N GLN A 188 -11.92 -7.14 -5.23
CA GLN A 188 -12.23 -8.48 -5.75
C GLN A 188 -11.63 -9.58 -4.87
N GLN A 189 -10.42 -9.39 -4.36
CA GLN A 189 -9.77 -10.32 -3.42
C GLN A 189 -10.62 -10.46 -2.14
N GLY A 190 -11.04 -9.34 -1.54
CA GLY A 190 -11.94 -9.34 -0.38
C GLY A 190 -13.24 -10.08 -0.68
N ARG A 191 -13.93 -9.72 -1.78
CA ARG A 191 -15.16 -10.42 -2.18
C ARG A 191 -14.99 -11.93 -2.33
N PHE A 192 -13.90 -12.36 -2.95
CA PHE A 192 -13.63 -13.78 -3.15
C PHE A 192 -13.42 -14.48 -1.80
N PHE A 193 -12.53 -13.97 -0.95
CA PHE A 193 -12.22 -14.59 0.33
C PHE A 193 -13.46 -14.72 1.22
N TYR A 194 -14.21 -13.63 1.44
CA TYR A 194 -15.38 -13.66 2.32
C TYR A 194 -16.58 -14.45 1.79
N GLN A 195 -16.55 -14.88 0.52
CA GLN A 195 -17.55 -15.80 -0.04
C GLN A 195 -17.15 -17.27 0.08
N ASN A 196 -15.84 -17.57 0.18
CA ASN A 196 -15.31 -18.93 0.08
C ASN A 196 -14.57 -19.39 1.35
N GLU A 197 -14.22 -18.49 2.27
CA GLU A 197 -13.44 -18.76 3.49
C GLU A 197 -12.11 -19.47 3.20
N ASP A 198 -11.47 -19.09 2.09
CA ASP A 198 -10.25 -19.73 1.57
C ASP A 198 -8.99 -19.12 2.21
N ASN A 199 -8.52 -19.73 3.31
CA ASN A 199 -7.34 -19.25 4.03
C ASN A 199 -6.06 -19.35 3.20
N GLU A 200 -5.92 -20.37 2.35
CA GLU A 200 -4.77 -20.49 1.45
C GLU A 200 -4.74 -19.34 0.44
N TYR A 201 -5.90 -18.96 -0.09
CA TYR A 201 -6.03 -17.79 -0.94
C TYR A 201 -5.63 -16.50 -0.22
N ARG A 202 -6.13 -16.28 1.00
CA ARG A 202 -5.80 -15.08 1.79
C ARG A 202 -4.29 -14.96 2.02
N GLU A 203 -3.66 -16.03 2.49
CA GLU A 203 -2.21 -16.02 2.78
C GLU A 203 -1.38 -15.70 1.53
N ASN A 204 -1.69 -16.36 0.42
CA ASN A 204 -0.99 -16.15 -0.84
C ASN A 204 -1.21 -14.74 -1.38
N LYS A 205 -2.44 -14.19 -1.29
CA LYS A 205 -2.71 -12.81 -1.71
C LYS A 205 -2.03 -11.78 -0.82
N MET A 206 -1.99 -12.00 0.48
CA MET A 206 -1.26 -11.13 1.40
C MET A 206 0.22 -11.07 1.02
N THR A 207 0.82 -12.23 0.77
CA THR A 207 2.23 -12.36 0.36
C THR A 207 2.50 -11.73 -1.01
N GLU A 208 1.67 -12.02 -2.03
CA GLU A 208 1.78 -11.43 -3.37
C GLU A 208 1.68 -9.90 -3.32
N ASN A 209 0.73 -9.38 -2.55
CA ASN A 209 0.53 -7.95 -2.39
C ASN A 209 1.71 -7.30 -1.67
N PHE A 210 2.25 -7.95 -0.62
CA PHE A 210 3.46 -7.49 0.07
C PHE A 210 4.64 -7.38 -0.89
N ILE A 211 4.93 -8.45 -1.65
CA ILE A 211 6.03 -8.46 -2.61
C ILE A 211 5.87 -7.35 -3.65
N ARG A 212 4.66 -7.17 -4.19
CA ARG A 212 4.37 -6.09 -5.16
C ARG A 212 4.70 -4.71 -4.60
N GLU A 213 4.32 -4.43 -3.35
CA GLU A 213 4.54 -3.12 -2.74
C GLU A 213 6.02 -2.94 -2.36
N PHE A 214 6.64 -3.94 -1.74
CA PHE A 214 8.02 -3.86 -1.26
C PHE A 214 9.05 -3.77 -2.41
N ASP A 215 8.89 -4.57 -3.47
CA ASP A 215 9.84 -4.56 -4.59
C ASP A 215 9.90 -3.19 -5.31
N LYS A 216 8.83 -2.38 -5.22
CA LYS A 216 8.81 -1.02 -5.78
C LYS A 216 9.67 -0.03 -5.00
N LEU A 217 10.02 -0.35 -3.76
CA LEU A 217 10.75 0.56 -2.86
C LEU A 217 12.27 0.50 -3.05
N GLY A 218 12.77 -0.41 -3.88
CA GLY A 218 14.20 -0.48 -4.23
C GLY A 218 15.09 -0.88 -3.06
N ASN A 219 15.65 0.10 -2.34
CA ASN A 219 16.57 -0.12 -1.22
C ASN A 219 16.04 0.39 0.13
N GLU A 220 14.81 0.89 0.18
CA GLU A 220 14.19 1.34 1.43
C GLU A 220 13.91 0.15 2.35
N SER A 221 14.20 0.32 3.64
CA SER A 221 13.82 -0.65 4.68
C SER A 221 12.43 -0.33 5.23
N ILE A 222 11.73 -1.36 5.69
CA ILE A 222 10.33 -1.26 6.11
C ILE A 222 10.11 -1.94 7.46
N MET A 223 9.08 -1.47 8.17
CA MET A 223 8.47 -2.18 9.29
C MET A 223 7.13 -2.76 8.83
N GLY A 224 6.82 -3.99 9.23
CA GLY A 224 5.54 -4.66 8.99
C GLY A 224 4.87 -5.07 10.29
N ILE A 225 3.59 -4.79 10.47
CA ILE A 225 2.78 -5.18 11.64
C ILE A 225 1.66 -6.12 11.18
N TYR A 226 1.68 -7.34 11.67
CA TYR A 226 0.75 -8.41 11.28
C TYR A 226 0.46 -9.33 12.46
N GLY A 227 -0.72 -9.95 12.47
CA GLY A 227 -1.04 -11.02 13.41
C GLY A 227 0.06 -12.07 13.45
N SER A 228 0.44 -12.52 14.65
CA SER A 228 1.65 -13.31 14.86
C SER A 228 1.76 -14.56 13.97
N ALA A 229 0.64 -15.18 13.61
CA ALA A 229 0.59 -16.33 12.70
C ALA A 229 1.20 -16.08 11.31
N HIS A 230 1.18 -14.83 10.82
CA HIS A 230 1.73 -14.45 9.52
C HIS A 230 3.22 -14.13 9.54
N THR A 231 3.83 -14.01 10.73
CA THR A 231 5.17 -13.46 10.92
C THR A 231 6.25 -14.49 11.26
N VAL A 232 5.89 -15.76 11.47
CA VAL A 232 6.85 -16.82 11.83
C VAL A 232 7.68 -17.27 10.60
N LEU A 233 9.02 -17.12 10.66
CA LEU A 233 9.91 -17.33 9.50
C LEU A 233 9.96 -18.77 8.96
N ASP A 234 9.56 -19.76 9.76
CA ASP A 234 9.39 -21.17 9.35
C ASP A 234 7.96 -21.68 9.58
N GLY A 235 7.01 -20.75 9.75
CA GLY A 235 5.63 -21.04 10.11
C GLY A 235 4.78 -21.58 8.96
N ILE A 236 3.66 -22.19 9.35
CA ILE A 236 2.57 -22.62 8.45
C ILE A 236 1.41 -21.63 8.63
N ALA A 237 0.80 -21.25 7.51
CA ALA A 237 -0.31 -20.33 7.42
C ALA A 237 -1.49 -20.81 8.27
N TYR A 238 -2.07 -19.89 9.04
CA TYR A 238 -3.18 -20.20 9.93
C TYR A 238 -4.38 -20.77 9.16
N GLY A 239 -4.96 -21.85 9.69
CA GLY A 239 -6.12 -22.48 9.06
C GLY A 239 -5.81 -23.25 7.78
N THR A 240 -4.55 -23.65 7.57
CA THR A 240 -4.10 -24.50 6.46
C THR A 240 -3.29 -25.69 6.99
N ASP A 241 -3.13 -26.73 6.17
CA ASP A 241 -2.41 -27.96 6.58
C ASP A 241 -0.89 -27.86 6.40
N SER A 242 -0.43 -27.17 5.35
CA SER A 242 0.98 -27.18 4.95
C SER A 242 1.45 -25.96 4.16
N LEU A 243 0.60 -24.95 3.96
CA LEU A 243 0.99 -23.75 3.24
C LEU A 243 1.94 -22.94 4.12
N PRO A 244 3.15 -22.56 3.68
CA PRO A 244 4.01 -21.64 4.42
C PRO A 244 3.29 -20.31 4.68
N CYS A 245 3.39 -19.76 5.89
CA CYS A 245 2.84 -18.43 6.15
C CYS A 245 3.65 -17.33 5.41
N MET A 246 3.13 -16.11 5.39
CA MET A 246 3.70 -14.98 4.65
C MET A 246 5.18 -14.80 4.96
N ALA A 247 5.58 -14.71 6.23
CA ALA A 247 6.98 -14.53 6.60
C ALA A 247 7.89 -15.66 6.12
N ASN A 248 7.41 -16.91 6.13
CA ASN A 248 8.17 -18.04 5.59
C ASN A 248 8.36 -17.92 4.06
N GLN A 249 7.30 -17.55 3.33
CA GLN A 249 7.40 -17.29 1.89
C GLN A 249 8.33 -16.09 1.57
N LEU A 250 8.26 -15.03 2.38
CA LEU A 250 9.15 -13.87 2.25
C LEU A 250 10.60 -14.24 2.61
N GLN A 251 10.83 -15.11 3.58
CA GLN A 251 12.15 -15.62 3.96
C GLN A 251 12.80 -16.41 2.83
N GLU A 252 12.03 -17.25 2.12
CA GLU A 252 12.50 -17.95 0.92
C GLU A 252 12.93 -16.96 -0.18
N ARG A 253 12.19 -15.85 -0.34
CA ARG A 253 12.48 -14.84 -1.34
C ARG A 253 13.67 -13.95 -0.96
N TYR A 254 13.62 -13.29 0.20
CA TYR A 254 14.53 -12.20 0.60
C TYR A 254 15.73 -12.66 1.43
N GLY A 255 15.80 -13.93 1.83
CA GLY A 255 16.95 -14.48 2.54
C GLY A 255 17.21 -13.71 3.85
N GLU A 256 18.47 -13.40 4.15
CA GLU A 256 18.88 -12.81 5.43
C GLU A 256 18.38 -11.37 5.67
N ASN A 257 17.65 -10.77 4.71
CA ASN A 257 17.13 -9.40 4.81
C ASN A 257 15.76 -9.31 5.49
N ILE A 258 15.21 -10.41 6.02
CA ILE A 258 13.98 -10.41 6.80
C ILE A 258 14.26 -10.76 8.27
N PHE A 259 13.64 -10.00 9.17
CA PHE A 259 13.69 -10.17 10.60
C PHE A 259 12.26 -10.25 11.13
N SER A 260 12.05 -11.04 12.18
CA SER A 260 10.73 -11.18 12.79
C SER A 260 10.83 -11.24 14.31
N GLU A 261 9.92 -10.55 14.98
CA GLU A 261 9.75 -10.55 16.43
C GLU A 261 8.26 -10.67 16.77
N ASN A 262 7.88 -11.57 17.68
CA ASN A 262 6.50 -11.67 18.16
C ASN A 262 6.34 -10.85 19.44
N LEU A 263 5.52 -9.80 19.37
CA LEU A 263 5.22 -8.90 20.49
C LEU A 263 4.17 -9.47 21.45
N ALA A 264 3.53 -10.59 21.10
CA ALA A 264 2.52 -11.25 21.93
C ALA A 264 3.09 -12.29 22.92
N ASP A 265 4.41 -12.51 22.93
CA ASP A 265 5.11 -13.49 23.78
C ASP A 265 5.57 -12.94 25.13
#